data_AF-A0A081KB55-F1
#
_entry.id   AF-A0A081KB55-F1
#
_cell.length_a   1.000
_cell.length_b   1.000
_cell.length_c   1.000
_cell.angle_alpha   90.00
_cell.angle_beta   90.00
_cell.angle_gamma   90.00
#
_symmetry.space_group_name_H-M   'P 1'
#
loop_
_entity.id
_entity.type
_entity.pdbx_description
1 polymer ?
#
loop_
_entity_poly.entity_id
_entity_poly.type
_entity_poly.pdbx_seq_one_letter_code
_entity_poly.pdbx_strand_id
1 'polypeptide(L)' 'MIKVYSPANLVEAQCLKDLLMSRHIFCHLSGVDLIGAMGELPAIGLLGLYVDDDDAGLAKELIEDYLNAEPVPGEE' A
#
# COMPACT_ATOMS: atom_id res chain seq x y z
N MET A 1 12.38 3.42 -9.41
CA MET A 1 11.44 2.74 -8.49
C MET A 1 12.01 2.69 -7.09
N ILE A 2 11.33 3.32 -6.14
CA ILE A 2 11.72 3.39 -4.72
C ILE A 2 10.61 2.84 -3.82
N LYS A 3 10.98 2.26 -2.68
CA LYS A 3 9.99 1.76 -1.70
C LYS A 3 9.43 2.92 -0.89
N VAL A 4 8.13 3.15 -0.97
CA VAL A 4 7.45 4.23 -0.23
C VAL A 4 6.76 3.76 1.03
N TYR A 5 6.30 2.51 1.07
CA TYR A 5 5.61 1.95 2.23
C TYR A 5 5.77 0.43 2.33
N SER A 6 5.66 -0.10 3.54
CA SER A 6 5.70 -1.54 3.82
C SER A 6 4.39 -1.96 4.49
N PRO A 7 3.41 -2.45 3.71
CA PRO A 7 2.10 -2.79 4.25
C PRO A 7 2.16 -4.03 5.16
N ALA A 8 1.27 -4.07 6.14
CA ALA A 8 1.22 -5.13 7.14
C ALA A 8 0.62 -6.44 6.61
N ASN A 9 -0.27 -6.35 5.63
CA ASN A 9 -0.97 -7.49 5.03
C ASN A 9 -1.34 -7.22 3.56
N LEU A 10 -1.76 -8.26 2.85
CA LEU A 10 -2.10 -8.19 1.43
C LEU A 10 -3.33 -7.31 1.16
N VAL A 11 -4.29 -7.26 2.10
CA VAL A 11 -5.51 -6.44 1.96
C VAL A 11 -5.13 -4.96 1.95
N GLU A 12 -4.35 -4.50 2.92
CA GLU A 12 -3.83 -3.13 2.99
C GLU A 12 -3.00 -2.80 1.76
N ALA A 13 -2.11 -3.71 1.34
CA ALA A 13 -1.29 -3.55 0.15
C ALA A 13 -2.12 -3.32 -1.11
N GLN A 14 -3.21 -4.09 -1.27
CA GLN A 14 -4.11 -3.98 -2.41
C GLN A 14 -4.93 -2.68 -2.35
N CYS A 15 -5.46 -2.29 -1.18
CA CYS A 15 -6.15 -1.02 -1.00
C CYS A 15 -5.28 0.19 -1.37
N LEU A 16 -4.04 0.23 -0.89
CA LEU A 16 -3.10 1.32 -1.23
C LEU A 16 -2.75 1.32 -2.72
N LYS A 17 -2.62 0.14 -3.33
CA LYS A 17 -2.38 0.01 -4.78
C LYS A 17 -3.56 0.57 -5.58
N ASP A 18 -4.79 0.21 -5.24
CA ASP A 18 -5.99 0.69 -5.91
C ASP A 18 -6.18 2.21 -5.72
N LEU A 19 -5.88 2.74 -4.52
CA LEU A 19 -5.87 4.18 -4.24
C LEU A 19 -4.92 4.93 -5.17
N LEU A 20 -3.67 4.47 -5.30
CA LEU A 20 -2.67 5.10 -6.16
C LEU A 20 -3.04 4.96 -7.65
N MET A 21 -3.54 3.78 -8.07
CA MET A 21 -4.02 3.58 -9.44
C MET A 21 -5.17 4.52 -9.80
N SER A 22 -6.10 4.79 -8.86
CA SER A 22 -7.18 5.76 -9.06
C SER A 22 -6.67 7.18 -9.31
N ARG A 23 -5.43 7.48 -8.95
CA ARG A 23 -4.77 8.78 -9.17
C ARG A 23 -3.78 8.75 -10.32
N HIS A 24 -3.82 7.70 -11.15
CA HIS A 24 -2.88 7.45 -12.25
C HIS A 24 -1.42 7.27 -11.81
N ILE A 25 -1.19 6.93 -10.53
CA ILE A 25 0.14 6.64 -10.01
C ILE A 25 0.41 5.15 -10.14
N PHE A 26 1.42 4.80 -10.93
CA PHE A 26 1.81 3.40 -11.12
C PHE A 26 2.62 2.90 -9.92
N CYS A 27 2.12 1.86 -9.26
CA CYS A 27 2.79 1.21 -8.15
C CYS A 27 2.98 -0.29 -8.38
N HIS A 28 4.05 -0.83 -7.80
CA HIS A 28 4.41 -2.23 -7.85
C HIS A 28 4.45 -2.81 -6.44
N LEU A 29 3.78 -3.94 -6.25
CA LEU A 29 3.80 -4.69 -5.00
C LEU A 29 4.84 -5.81 -5.11
N SER A 30 5.80 -5.82 -4.21
CA SER A 30 6.77 -6.91 -4.06
C SER A 30 6.43 -7.78 -2.84
N GLY A 31 6.80 -9.05 -2.90
CA GLY A 31 6.59 -10.01 -1.81
C GLY A 31 5.23 -10.70 -1.76
N VAL A 32 4.30 -10.35 -2.66
CA VAL A 32 2.97 -10.98 -2.77
C VAL A 32 3.05 -12.49 -3.07
N ASP A 33 3.95 -12.90 -3.97
CA ASP A 33 4.16 -14.32 -4.29
C ASP A 33 4.74 -15.12 -3.10
N LEU A 34 5.52 -14.48 -2.23
CA LEU A 34 6.03 -15.12 -1.01
C LEU A 34 4.88 -15.40 -0.02
N ILE A 35 3.89 -14.51 0.06
CA ILE A 35 2.72 -14.72 0.93
C ILE A 35 1.91 -15.93 0.45
N GLY A 36 1.65 -16.02 -0.85
CA GLY A 36 0.92 -17.15 -1.43
C GLY A 36 1.62 -18.49 -1.23
N ALA A 37 2.96 -18.49 -1.17
CA ALA A 37 3.76 -19.70 -0.94
C ALA A 37 3.93 -20.07 0.54
N MET A 38 3.77 -19.12 1.47
CA MET A 38 4.05 -19.28 2.91
C MET A 38 2.82 -19.70 3.75
N GLY A 39 1.59 -19.65 3.24
CA GLY A 39 0.40 -20.00 4.01
C GLY A 39 0.05 -18.98 5.11
N GLU A 40 -0.42 -19.42 6.30
CA GLU A 40 -0.89 -18.56 7.41
C GLU A 40 0.22 -17.85 8.22
N LEU A 41 1.44 -17.72 7.69
CA LEU A 41 2.52 -17.00 8.37
C LEU A 41 2.34 -15.48 8.19
N PRO A 42 2.60 -14.67 9.22
CA PRO A 42 2.49 -13.22 9.12
C PRO A 42 3.51 -12.72 8.08
N ALA A 43 3.00 -12.11 7.01
CA ALA A 43 3.77 -11.52 5.91
C ALA A 43 4.60 -10.27 6.30
N ILE A 44 4.88 -10.11 7.59
CA ILE A 44 5.48 -8.91 8.16
C ILE A 44 6.90 -8.75 7.61
N GLY A 45 7.12 -7.65 6.89
CA GLY A 45 8.42 -7.28 6.34
C GLY A 45 8.72 -7.83 4.94
N LEU A 46 7.85 -8.68 4.37
CA LEU A 46 8.02 -9.19 3.00
C LEU A 46 7.35 -8.28 1.97
N LEU A 47 6.26 -7.61 2.36
CA LEU A 47 5.55 -6.69 1.49
C LEU A 47 6.26 -5.35 1.36
N GLY A 48 6.39 -4.91 0.12
CA GLY A 48 6.86 -3.56 -0.22
C GLY A 48 6.04 -2.96 -1.34
N LEU A 49 5.62 -1.72 -1.14
CA LEU A 49 4.99 -0.89 -2.16
C LEU A 49 6.05 0.02 -2.77
N TYR A 50 6.24 -0.11 -4.08
CA TYR A 50 7.23 0.62 -4.86
C TYR A 50 6.53 1.51 -5.88
N VAL A 51 7.03 2.72 -6.07
CA VAL A 51 6.54 3.67 -7.09
C VAL A 51 7.72 4.27 -7.83
N ASP A 52 7.46 5.00 -8.91
CA ASP A 52 8.53 5.75 -9.56
C ASP A 52 9.06 6.88 -8.66
N ASP A 53 10.29 7.34 -8.91
CA ASP A 53 10.92 8.36 -8.08
C ASP A 53 10.18 9.69 -8.17
N ASP A 54 9.66 10.02 -9.36
CA ASP A 54 8.89 11.24 -9.63
C ASP A 54 7.57 11.27 -8.82
N ASP A 55 6.93 10.12 -8.67
CA ASP A 55 5.66 9.95 -7.96
C ASP A 55 5.83 9.71 -6.46
N ALA A 56 7.04 9.49 -5.97
CA ALA A 56 7.27 9.02 -4.61
C ALA A 56 6.78 9.98 -3.52
N GLY A 57 6.93 11.28 -3.73
CA GLY A 57 6.45 12.30 -2.80
C GLY A 57 4.92 12.26 -2.68
N LEU A 58 4.23 12.31 -3.83
CA LEU A 58 2.77 12.28 -3.88
C LEU A 58 2.20 10.96 -3.37
N ALA A 59 2.81 9.83 -3.75
CA ALA A 59 2.37 8.52 -3.28
C ALA A 59 2.47 8.41 -1.76
N LYS A 60 3.54 8.92 -1.16
CA LYS A 60 3.72 8.90 0.29
C LYS A 60 2.68 9.76 1.00
N GLU A 61 2.42 10.97 0.50
CA GLU A 61 1.39 11.85 1.04
C GLU A 61 -0.01 11.21 1.00
N LEU A 62 -0.38 10.59 -0.13
CA LEU A 62 -1.66 9.89 -0.28
C LEU A 62 -1.79 8.68 0.65
N ILE A 63 -0.70 7.95 0.87
CA ILE A 63 -0.68 6.82 1.81
C ILE A 63 -0.85 7.34 3.24
N GLU A 64 -0.14 8.40 3.62
CA GLU A 64 -0.27 9.01 4.94
C GLU A 64 -1.68 9.56 5.17
N ASP A 65 -2.28 10.24 4.19
CA ASP A 65 -3.68 10.69 4.24
C ASP A 65 -4.64 9.51 4.44
N TYR A 66 -4.48 8.44 3.67
CA TYR A 66 -5.31 7.24 3.79
C TYR A 66 -5.18 6.56 5.16
N LEU A 67 -3.97 6.48 5.72
CA LEU A 67 -3.73 5.86 7.03
C LEU A 67 -4.23 6.72 8.19
N ASN A 68 -4.26 8.04 8.03
CA ASN A 68 -4.80 8.98 9.02
C ASN A 68 -6.29 9.27 8.82
N ALA A 69 -6.90 8.78 7.75
CA ALA A 69 -8.31 8.98 7.48
C ALA A 69 -9.14 8.34 8.61
N GLU A 70 -9.71 9.19 9.48
CA GLU A 70 -10.64 8.75 10.49
C GLU A 70 -11.99 8.40 9.83
N PRO A 71 -12.67 7.32 10.26
CA PRO A 71 -14.02 7.06 9.79
C PRO A 71 -14.89 8.25 10.14
N VAL A 72 -15.53 8.86 9.15
CA VAL A 72 -16.55 9.89 9.40
C VAL A 72 -17.60 9.28 10.33
N PRO A 73 -17.82 9.85 11.54
CA PRO A 73 -18.84 9.32 12.43
C PRO A 73 -20.16 9.38 11.67
N GLY A 74 -20.79 8.22 11.50
CA GLY A 74 -22.08 8.13 10.82
C GLY A 74 -23.07 9.05 11.52
N GLU A 75 -23.57 10.04 10.80
CA GLU A 75 -24.64 10.90 11.28
C GLU A 75 -25.90 10.01 11.43
N GLU A 76 -26.32 9.81 12.68
CA GLU A 76 -27.48 9.01 13.09
C GLU A 76 -28.82 9.53 12.53
#